data_AF-A0A0C2HFL2-F1
#
_entry.id   AF-A0A0C2HFL2-F1
#
_cell.length_a   1.000
_cell.length_b   1.000
_cell.length_c   1.000
_cell.angle_alpha   90.00
_cell.angle_beta   90.00
_cell.angle_gamma   90.00
#
_symmetry.space_group_name_H-M   'P 1'
#
loop_
_entity.id
_entity.type
_entity.pdbx_description
1 polymer ?
#
loop_
_entity_poly.entity_id
_entity_poly.type
_entity_poly.pdbx_seq_one_letter_code
_entity_poly.pdbx_strand_id
1 'polypeptide(L)'
;LLYSANSDKIHPFIEETIATGEDVNAALRLIAVHALAANGLKPATLQQYRRMVMQSFGVEALNKLLKLQKMGVVRERGGSGKLTADYAPSMFPHMKKQYDLLPENVSETVGDLTNTSDSAYAYSGYAPLIVRILEEGDRVRWTGWHKTFDGTIGGTILEALSGENAGTGKLGNNLFFPVFFLLGICAT
;
A
#
# COMPACT_ATOMS: atom_id res chain seq x y z
N LEU A 1 -8.52 12.06 -2.33
CA LEU A 1 -8.57 10.61 -2.64
C LEU A 1 -8.40 9.73 -1.40
N LEU A 2 -7.32 9.83 -0.62
CA LEU A 2 -7.08 8.92 0.52
C LEU A 2 -8.12 9.01 1.66
N TYR A 3 -8.73 10.19 1.86
CA TYR A 3 -9.83 10.37 2.82
C TYR A 3 -11.16 9.76 2.35
N SER A 4 -11.42 9.75 1.03
CA SER A 4 -12.65 9.24 0.40
C SER A 4 -12.53 7.83 -0.17
N ALA A 5 -11.35 7.20 -0.08
CA ALA A 5 -11.01 5.95 -0.76
C ALA A 5 -11.65 4.68 -0.18
N ASN A 6 -12.42 4.77 0.91
CA ASN A 6 -13.23 3.65 1.37
C ASN A 6 -14.43 3.36 0.44
N SER A 7 -14.68 4.23 -0.55
CA SER A 7 -15.75 4.07 -1.53
C SER A 7 -15.26 3.30 -2.76
N ASP A 8 -15.90 2.17 -3.08
CA ASP A 8 -15.68 1.39 -4.31
C ASP A 8 -16.25 2.06 -5.58
N LYS A 9 -16.74 3.31 -5.47
CA LYS A 9 -17.32 4.07 -6.58
C LYS A 9 -16.24 4.84 -7.33
N ILE A 10 -16.49 5.07 -8.62
CA ILE A 10 -15.62 5.87 -9.46
C ILE A 10 -15.54 7.28 -8.91
N HIS A 11 -14.33 7.81 -8.83
CA HIS A 11 -14.09 9.15 -8.34
C HIS A 11 -14.12 10.13 -9.53
N PRO A 12 -14.92 11.22 -9.49
CA PRO A 12 -15.06 12.16 -10.61
C PRO A 12 -13.72 12.71 -11.10
N PHE A 13 -12.81 13.06 -10.20
CA PHE A 13 -11.45 13.50 -10.55
C PHE A 13 -10.66 12.48 -11.40
N ILE A 14 -10.83 11.18 -11.15
CA ILE A 14 -10.15 10.13 -11.92
C ILE A 14 -10.78 10.03 -13.31
N GLU A 15 -12.10 10.14 -13.39
CA GLU A 15 -12.83 10.16 -14.67
C GLU A 15 -12.42 11.36 -15.53
N GLU A 16 -12.35 12.55 -14.94
CA GLU A 16 -11.88 13.76 -15.62
C GLU A 16 -10.45 13.63 -16.11
N THR A 17 -9.54 13.10 -15.28
CA THR A 17 -8.13 12.86 -15.69
C THR A 17 -8.03 11.86 -16.85
N ILE A 18 -8.90 10.85 -16.90
CA ILE A 18 -8.95 9.92 -18.03
C ILE A 18 -9.56 10.58 -19.27
N ALA A 19 -10.54 11.47 -19.08
CA ALA A 19 -11.19 12.19 -20.17
C ALA A 19 -10.30 13.25 -20.81
N THR A 20 -9.48 13.97 -20.02
CA THR A 20 -8.52 14.95 -20.53
C THR A 20 -7.38 14.29 -21.31
N GLY A 21 -7.00 13.06 -20.95
CA GLY A 21 -6.05 12.26 -21.71
C GLY A 21 -4.60 12.75 -21.68
N GLU A 22 -4.24 13.63 -20.74
CA GLU A 22 -2.92 14.30 -20.73
C GLU A 22 -1.76 13.34 -20.38
N ASP A 23 -1.92 12.51 -19.34
CA ASP A 23 -0.90 11.51 -18.96
C ASP A 23 -1.50 10.17 -18.55
N VAL A 24 -1.17 9.14 -19.34
CA VAL A 24 -1.53 7.74 -19.10
C VAL A 24 -1.00 7.27 -17.75
N ASN A 25 0.23 7.66 -17.38
CA ASN A 25 0.86 7.18 -16.15
C ASN A 25 0.18 7.77 -14.91
N ALA A 26 -0.13 9.06 -14.93
CA ALA A 26 -0.93 9.70 -13.89
C ALA A 26 -2.29 9.00 -13.72
N ALA A 27 -3.03 8.77 -14.80
CA ALA A 27 -4.33 8.08 -14.75
C ALA A 27 -4.22 6.66 -14.16
N LEU A 28 -3.24 5.87 -14.61
CA LEU A 28 -3.01 4.52 -14.08
C LEU A 28 -2.59 4.53 -12.61
N ARG A 29 -1.76 5.49 -12.18
CA ARG A 29 -1.37 5.67 -10.78
C ARG A 29 -2.57 6.03 -9.90
N LEU A 30 -3.48 6.88 -10.38
CA LEU A 30 -4.70 7.24 -9.66
C LEU A 30 -5.62 6.02 -9.48
N ILE A 31 -5.82 5.22 -10.54
CA ILE A 31 -6.59 3.96 -10.47
C ILE A 31 -5.94 2.99 -9.47
N ALA A 32 -4.61 2.85 -9.51
CA ALA A 32 -3.87 2.00 -8.59
C ALA A 32 -4.03 2.44 -7.13
N VAL A 33 -3.86 3.73 -6.83
CA VAL A 33 -4.05 4.28 -5.48
C VAL A 33 -5.49 4.06 -4.99
N HIS A 34 -6.47 4.27 -5.86
CA HIS A 34 -7.87 4.02 -5.53
C HIS A 34 -8.13 2.54 -5.22
N ALA A 35 -7.60 1.62 -6.02
CA ALA A 35 -7.73 0.18 -5.79
C ALA A 35 -7.02 -0.28 -4.50
N LEU A 36 -5.82 0.23 -4.22
CA LEU A 36 -5.08 -0.10 -3.01
C LEU A 36 -5.82 0.40 -1.76
N ALA A 37 -6.30 1.63 -1.79
CA ALA A 37 -6.93 2.25 -0.64
C ALA A 37 -8.31 1.65 -0.32
N ALA A 38 -9.05 1.16 -1.32
CA ALA A 38 -10.32 0.44 -1.15
C ALA A 38 -10.16 -1.05 -0.79
N ASN A 39 -8.94 -1.59 -0.75
CA ASN A 39 -8.65 -3.03 -0.67
C ASN A 39 -9.26 -3.84 -1.83
N GLY A 40 -9.05 -3.35 -3.05
CA GLY A 40 -9.59 -3.91 -4.28
C GLY A 40 -10.94 -3.29 -4.65
N LEU A 41 -11.21 -3.23 -5.96
CA LEU A 41 -12.41 -2.62 -6.52
C LEU A 41 -13.44 -3.68 -6.89
N LYS A 42 -14.71 -3.32 -6.84
CA LYS A 42 -15.78 -4.19 -7.37
C LYS A 42 -15.54 -4.50 -8.85
N PRO A 43 -15.88 -5.72 -9.32
CA PRO A 43 -15.70 -6.09 -10.73
C PRO A 43 -16.37 -5.11 -11.69
N ALA A 44 -17.57 -4.61 -11.37
CA ALA A 44 -18.27 -3.62 -12.19
C ALA A 44 -17.49 -2.30 -12.35
N THR A 45 -16.99 -1.74 -11.24
CA THR A 45 -16.16 -0.54 -11.22
C THR A 45 -14.89 -0.73 -12.04
N LEU A 46 -14.23 -1.88 -11.86
CA LEU A 46 -12.99 -2.16 -12.58
C LEU A 46 -13.20 -2.32 -14.09
N GLN A 47 -14.28 -2.98 -14.50
CA GLN A 47 -14.64 -3.08 -15.92
C GLN A 47 -14.92 -1.70 -16.52
N GLN A 48 -15.51 -0.78 -15.75
CA GLN A 48 -15.71 0.59 -16.21
C GLN A 48 -14.37 1.33 -16.39
N TYR A 49 -13.44 1.22 -15.44
CA TYR A 49 -12.09 1.78 -15.62
C TYR A 49 -11.37 1.20 -16.84
N ARG A 50 -11.49 -0.12 -17.10
CA ARG A 50 -10.92 -0.73 -18.31
C ARG A 50 -11.51 -0.13 -19.58
N ARG A 51 -12.82 0.09 -19.63
CA ARG A 51 -13.48 0.73 -20.78
C ARG A 51 -13.02 2.17 -20.98
N MET A 52 -12.99 2.97 -19.92
CA MET A 52 -12.56 4.37 -20.00
C MET A 52 -11.09 4.50 -20.44
N VAL A 53 -10.18 3.70 -19.86
CA VAL A 53 -8.76 3.69 -20.25
C VAL A 53 -8.58 3.27 -21.70
N MET A 54 -9.31 2.24 -22.15
CA MET A 54 -9.26 1.79 -23.54
C MET A 54 -9.76 2.85 -24.51
N GLN A 55 -10.81 3.59 -24.14
CA GLN A 55 -11.40 4.64 -24.99
C GLN A 55 -10.50 5.88 -25.09
N SER A 56 -9.90 6.34 -23.99
CA SER A 56 -9.07 7.55 -24.00
C SER A 56 -7.64 7.31 -24.48
N PHE A 57 -7.03 6.18 -24.13
CA PHE A 57 -5.59 5.94 -24.32
C PHE A 57 -5.28 4.74 -25.23
N GLY A 58 -6.29 3.99 -25.65
CA GLY A 58 -6.14 2.83 -26.54
C GLY A 58 -5.68 1.53 -25.84
N VAL A 59 -5.35 0.54 -26.66
CA VAL A 59 -5.10 -0.85 -26.24
C VAL A 59 -3.77 -1.00 -25.48
N GLU A 60 -2.77 -0.16 -25.77
CA GLU A 60 -1.48 -0.21 -25.08
C GLU A 60 -1.60 0.14 -23.60
N ALA A 61 -2.37 1.18 -23.27
CA ALA A 61 -2.65 1.56 -21.89
C ALA A 61 -3.47 0.49 -21.15
N LEU A 62 -4.41 -0.15 -21.84
CA LEU A 62 -5.14 -1.29 -21.28
C LEU A 62 -4.20 -2.46 -20.93
N ASN A 63 -3.22 -2.76 -21.77
CA ASN A 63 -2.21 -3.79 -21.48
C ASN A 63 -1.37 -3.43 -20.24
N LYS A 64 -1.03 -2.15 -20.05
CA LYS A 64 -0.35 -1.68 -18.82
C LYS A 64 -1.23 -1.89 -17.59
N LEU A 65 -2.52 -1.57 -17.68
CA LEU A 65 -3.47 -1.82 -16.60
C LEU A 65 -3.58 -3.31 -16.26
N LEU A 66 -3.63 -4.20 -17.26
CA LEU A 66 -3.66 -5.64 -17.04
C LEU A 66 -2.38 -6.17 -16.38
N LYS A 67 -1.21 -5.61 -16.73
CA LYS A 67 0.05 -5.92 -16.04
C LYS A 67 -0.01 -5.50 -14.56
N LEU A 68 -0.55 -4.32 -14.25
CA LEU A 68 -0.78 -3.87 -12.87
C LEU A 68 -1.72 -4.80 -12.09
N GLN A 69 -2.69 -5.41 -12.77
CA GLN A 69 -3.54 -6.43 -12.14
C GLN A 69 -2.79 -7.71 -11.83
N LYS A 70 -1.98 -8.22 -12.78
CA LYS A 70 -1.13 -9.39 -12.54
C LYS A 70 -0.14 -9.17 -11.41
N MET A 71 0.39 -7.96 -11.31
CA MET A 71 1.27 -7.55 -10.21
C MET A 71 0.54 -7.34 -8.89
N GLY A 72 -0.79 -7.49 -8.80
CA GLY A 72 -1.54 -7.39 -7.54
C GLY A 72 -1.73 -5.96 -7.00
N VAL A 73 -1.33 -4.94 -7.77
CA VAL A 73 -1.52 -3.52 -7.43
C VAL A 73 -2.99 -3.13 -7.62
N VAL A 74 -3.61 -3.58 -8.71
CA VAL A 74 -5.04 -3.38 -8.99
C VAL A 74 -5.76 -4.70 -8.88
N ARG A 75 -6.60 -4.86 -7.85
CA ARG A 75 -7.26 -6.14 -7.55
C ARG A 75 -8.78 -6.03 -7.68
N GLU A 76 -9.40 -7.14 -8.06
CA GLU A 76 -10.84 -7.32 -7.92
C GLU A 76 -11.17 -7.70 -6.48
N ARG A 77 -12.14 -7.00 -5.88
CA ARG A 77 -12.59 -7.25 -4.51
C ARG A 77 -13.26 -8.61 -4.44
N GLY A 78 -12.80 -9.46 -3.53
CA GLY A 78 -13.32 -10.82 -3.32
C GLY A 78 -12.46 -11.95 -3.89
N GLY A 79 -11.30 -11.65 -4.48
CA GLY A 79 -10.30 -12.68 -4.85
C GLY A 79 -10.74 -13.64 -5.98
N SER A 80 -11.94 -13.46 -6.54
CA SER A 80 -12.51 -14.31 -7.58
C SER A 80 -12.06 -13.95 -8.99
N GLY A 81 -11.09 -13.03 -9.14
CA GLY A 81 -10.60 -12.59 -10.44
C GLY A 81 -9.65 -13.61 -11.05
N LYS A 82 -9.64 -13.74 -12.38
CA LYS A 82 -8.66 -14.60 -13.10
C LYS A 82 -7.22 -14.07 -13.05
N LEU A 83 -7.03 -12.86 -12.53
CA LEU A 83 -5.75 -12.15 -12.43
C LEU A 83 -5.50 -11.82 -10.96
N THR A 84 -5.05 -12.82 -10.21
CA THR A 84 -4.63 -12.70 -8.81
C THR A 84 -3.11 -12.76 -8.74
N ALA A 85 -2.52 -12.00 -7.81
CA ALA A 85 -1.12 -12.17 -7.48
C ALA A 85 -0.98 -13.24 -6.41
N ASP A 86 0.13 -13.98 -6.42
CA ASP A 86 0.40 -15.11 -5.51
C ASP A 86 0.74 -14.68 -4.07
N TYR A 87 0.69 -13.37 -3.78
CA TYR A 87 0.99 -12.81 -2.48
C TYR A 87 -0.26 -12.21 -1.81
N ALA A 88 -0.21 -12.11 -0.48
CA ALA A 88 -1.36 -11.68 0.30
C ALA A 88 -1.82 -10.25 -0.03
N PRO A 89 -3.14 -9.99 -0.04
CA PRO A 89 -3.67 -8.68 -0.34
C PRO A 89 -3.25 -7.65 0.72
N SER A 90 -2.77 -6.49 0.25
CA SER A 90 -2.52 -5.32 1.10
C SER A 90 -3.83 -4.80 1.72
N MET A 91 -3.98 -4.88 3.04
CA MET A 91 -5.16 -4.45 3.78
C MET A 91 -5.05 -2.98 4.21
N PHE A 92 -5.04 -2.05 3.24
CA PHE A 92 -4.82 -0.62 3.53
C PHE A 92 -5.74 -0.03 4.61
N PRO A 93 -7.06 -0.30 4.66
CA PRO A 93 -7.92 0.23 5.72
C PRO A 93 -7.56 -0.27 7.13
N HIS A 94 -7.04 -1.49 7.24
CA HIS A 94 -6.56 -2.05 8.50
C HIS A 94 -5.25 -1.37 8.91
N MET A 95 -4.28 -1.32 7.98
CA MET A 95 -2.98 -0.70 8.22
C MET A 95 -3.10 0.79 8.52
N LYS A 96 -4.04 1.49 7.87
CA LYS A 96 -4.38 2.89 8.14
C LYS A 96 -4.70 3.12 9.61
N LYS A 97 -5.49 2.23 10.22
CA LYS A 97 -5.88 2.34 11.64
C LYS A 97 -4.77 1.86 12.57
N GLN A 98 -4.09 0.77 12.22
CA GLN A 98 -3.05 0.17 13.06
C GLN A 98 -1.83 1.09 13.24
N TYR A 99 -1.41 1.75 12.16
CA TYR A 99 -0.19 2.57 12.12
C TYR A 99 -0.47 4.06 12.03
N ASP A 100 -1.73 4.48 12.20
CA ASP A 100 -2.19 5.87 12.07
C ASP A 100 -1.58 6.60 10.85
N LEU A 101 -1.88 6.07 9.65
CA LEU A 101 -1.26 6.54 8.40
C LEU A 101 -1.78 7.92 7.95
N LEU A 102 -2.93 8.35 8.45
CA LEU A 102 -3.52 9.66 8.14
C LEU A 102 -3.94 10.34 9.45
N PRO A 103 -2.99 10.91 10.20
CA PRO A 103 -3.30 11.69 11.38
C PRO A 103 -4.16 12.90 11.02
N GLU A 104 -5.21 13.16 11.80
CA GLU A 104 -6.18 14.24 11.54
C GLU A 104 -5.61 15.63 11.90
N ASN A 105 -4.57 15.68 12.73
CA ASN A 105 -3.95 16.90 13.23
C ASN A 105 -2.49 17.00 12.79
N VAL A 106 -2.24 17.20 11.49
CA VAL A 106 -0.92 17.63 11.03
C VAL A 106 -0.88 19.15 11.10
N SER A 107 -0.21 19.66 12.14
CA SER A 107 -0.04 21.09 12.30
C SER A 107 0.94 21.59 11.24
N GLU A 108 0.43 22.13 10.14
CA GLU A 108 1.23 22.83 9.12
C GLU A 108 1.75 24.18 9.61
N THR A 109 1.35 24.62 10.82
CA THR A 109 1.77 25.90 11.36
C THR A 109 3.23 25.85 11.79
N VAL A 110 4.06 26.51 10.99
CA VAL A 110 5.48 26.87 11.13
C VAL A 110 5.81 27.61 12.46
N GLY A 111 4.87 27.75 13.39
CA GLY A 111 4.98 28.56 14.62
C GLY A 111 5.39 27.82 15.89
N ASP A 112 5.36 26.48 15.94
CA ASP A 112 5.75 25.72 17.15
C ASP A 112 6.84 24.70 16.83
N LEU A 113 8.07 25.21 16.71
CA LEU A 113 9.30 24.49 16.37
C LEU A 113 9.80 23.57 17.52
N THR A 114 8.90 22.96 18.27
CA THR A 114 9.25 22.05 19.37
C THR A 114 8.69 20.64 19.21
N ASN A 115 7.73 20.42 18.30
CA ASN A 115 7.12 19.10 18.07
C ASN A 115 7.03 18.73 16.57
N THR A 116 8.06 19.02 15.79
CA THR A 116 8.24 18.52 14.40
C THR A 116 8.62 17.03 14.40
N SER A 117 7.87 16.18 15.10
CA SER A 117 8.23 14.76 15.31
C SER A 117 7.51 13.78 14.39
N ASP A 118 6.54 14.24 13.58
CA ASP A 118 5.70 13.33 12.81
C ASP A 118 6.08 13.25 11.33
N SER A 119 6.28 12.01 10.84
CA SER A 119 6.68 11.72 9.46
C SER A 119 5.60 12.03 8.42
N ALA A 120 4.35 12.29 8.86
CA ALA A 120 3.24 12.70 8.00
C ALA A 120 3.42 14.09 7.33
N TYR A 121 4.32 14.93 7.86
CA TYR A 121 4.58 16.27 7.31
C TYR A 121 5.09 16.23 5.85
N ALA A 122 5.92 15.24 5.50
CA ALA A 122 6.53 15.14 4.18
C ALA A 122 5.54 14.98 3.02
N TYR A 123 4.34 14.44 3.30
CA TYR A 123 3.28 14.23 2.32
C TYR A 123 1.97 14.92 2.73
N SER A 124 2.06 16.06 3.43
CA SER A 124 0.91 16.91 3.77
C SER A 124 -0.26 16.14 4.40
N GLY A 125 0.02 15.29 5.40
CA GLY A 125 -1.01 14.53 6.11
C GLY A 125 -1.00 13.02 5.88
N TYR A 126 -0.11 12.49 5.02
CA TYR A 126 0.09 11.05 4.87
C TYR A 126 1.45 10.62 5.43
N ALA A 127 1.44 9.73 6.43
CA ALA A 127 2.65 9.06 6.89
C ALA A 127 2.89 7.79 6.04
N PRO A 128 4.05 7.65 5.36
CA PRO A 128 4.36 6.45 4.61
C PRO A 128 4.38 5.22 5.54
N LEU A 129 3.69 4.17 5.11
CA LEU A 129 3.56 2.94 5.89
C LEU A 129 4.92 2.36 6.32
N ILE A 130 5.92 2.40 5.43
CA ILE A 130 7.25 1.88 5.73
C ILE A 130 7.93 2.67 6.85
N VAL A 131 7.73 3.98 6.90
CA VAL A 131 8.30 4.83 7.95
C VAL A 131 7.64 4.51 9.29
N ARG A 132 6.30 4.37 9.33
CA ARG A 132 5.58 3.95 10.54
C ARG A 132 6.00 2.58 11.06
N ILE A 133 6.23 1.63 10.15
CA ILE A 133 6.75 0.30 10.48
C ILE A 133 8.14 0.40 11.13
N LEU A 134 9.01 1.27 10.60
CA LEU A 134 10.35 1.47 11.16
C LEU A 134 10.32 2.18 12.52
N GLU A 135 9.49 3.22 12.67
CA GLU A 135 9.26 3.91 13.94
C GLU A 135 8.74 2.94 15.02
N GLU A 136 7.77 2.09 14.66
CA GLU A 136 7.24 1.04 15.54
C GLU A 136 8.30 0.00 15.88
N GLY A 137 9.07 -0.44 14.87
CA GLY A 137 10.15 -1.41 15.03
C GLY A 137 11.24 -0.91 15.98
N ASP A 138 11.66 0.35 15.84
CA ASP A 138 12.63 0.99 16.75
C ASP A 138 12.07 1.09 18.18
N ARG A 139 10.81 1.52 18.33
CA ARG A 139 10.14 1.62 19.64
C ARG A 139 10.13 0.29 20.40
N VAL A 140 9.88 -0.83 19.71
CA VAL A 140 9.87 -2.17 20.31
C VAL A 140 11.23 -2.86 20.27
N ARG A 141 12.31 -2.18 19.84
CA ARG A 141 13.65 -2.73 19.61
C ARG A 141 13.62 -4.02 18.77
N TRP A 142 12.68 -4.09 17.83
CA TRP A 142 12.43 -5.25 16.96
C TRP A 142 12.10 -6.54 17.71
N THR A 143 11.79 -6.46 19.01
CA THR A 143 11.38 -7.62 19.80
C THR A 143 9.96 -8.03 19.43
N GLY A 144 9.75 -9.28 19.03
CA GLY A 144 8.42 -9.78 18.66
C GLY A 144 7.94 -9.38 17.25
N TRP A 145 8.82 -8.92 16.36
CA TRP A 145 8.49 -8.54 14.97
C TRP A 145 7.78 -9.65 14.15
N HIS A 146 7.99 -10.92 14.50
CA HIS A 146 7.29 -12.05 13.87
C HIS A 146 5.79 -12.09 14.25
N LYS A 147 5.40 -11.50 15.38
CA LYS A 147 4.02 -11.51 15.89
C LYS A 147 3.14 -10.44 15.25
N THR A 148 3.74 -9.36 14.73
CA THR A 148 3.02 -8.26 14.05
C THR A 148 2.48 -8.66 12.68
N PHE A 149 3.01 -9.73 12.06
CA PHE A 149 2.50 -10.27 10.79
C PHE A 149 1.59 -11.50 10.97
N ASP A 150 1.73 -12.24 12.07
CA ASP A 150 0.99 -13.48 12.35
C ASP A 150 -0.51 -13.24 12.67
N GLY A 151 -0.89 -12.01 13.01
CA GLY A 151 -2.23 -11.71 13.51
C GLY A 151 -3.36 -11.77 12.48
N THR A 152 -3.09 -11.82 11.16
CA THR A 152 -4.19 -11.78 10.18
C THR A 152 -3.88 -12.29 8.77
N ILE A 153 -2.65 -12.72 8.47
CA ILE A 153 -2.28 -13.15 7.12
C ILE A 153 -1.32 -14.33 7.20
N GLY A 154 -1.80 -15.52 6.82
CA GLY A 154 -0.91 -16.61 6.42
C GLY A 154 -0.57 -17.65 7.48
N GLY A 155 -1.57 -18.13 8.22
CA GLY A 155 -1.49 -19.46 8.82
C GLY A 155 -1.46 -20.53 7.72
N THR A 156 -0.31 -20.72 7.06
CA THR A 156 0.04 -21.89 6.23
C THR A 156 1.46 -21.88 5.66
N ILE A 157 2.22 -20.79 5.73
CA ILE A 157 3.57 -20.74 5.10
C ILE A 157 4.70 -21.05 6.09
N LEU A 158 4.53 -20.76 7.38
CA LEU A 158 5.59 -20.99 8.38
C LEU A 158 5.67 -22.43 8.90
N GLU A 159 4.59 -23.20 8.86
CA GLU A 159 4.63 -24.62 9.29
C GLU A 159 5.42 -25.52 8.33
N ALA A 160 5.58 -25.12 7.05
CA ALA A 160 6.34 -25.90 6.07
C ALA A 160 7.86 -25.73 6.17
N LEU A 161 8.35 -24.74 6.95
CA LEU A 161 9.79 -24.44 7.07
C LEU A 161 10.34 -24.69 8.48
N SER A 162 9.48 -24.95 9.48
CA SER A 162 9.93 -25.24 10.84
C SER A 162 10.16 -26.74 11.03
N GLY A 163 11.09 -27.26 10.22
CA GLY A 163 11.55 -28.64 10.27
C GLY A 163 13.04 -28.76 10.45
N GLU A 164 13.69 -27.94 11.31
CA GLU A 164 14.99 -28.34 11.86
C GLU A 164 15.39 -27.56 13.12
N ASN A 165 15.95 -28.31 14.07
CA ASN A 165 16.43 -27.88 15.37
C ASN A 165 17.52 -26.79 15.29
N ALA A 166 17.37 -25.68 16.01
CA ALA A 166 18.52 -24.86 16.40
C ALA A 166 18.25 -24.06 17.69
N GLY A 167 19.16 -24.22 18.65
CA GLY A 167 19.04 -23.81 20.04
C GLY A 167 19.01 -22.31 20.32
N THR A 168 18.58 -22.02 21.53
CA THR A 168 18.51 -20.70 22.17
C THR A 168 19.90 -20.05 22.27
N GLY A 169 20.17 -19.05 21.43
CA GLY A 169 21.29 -18.14 21.56
C GLY A 169 20.81 -16.70 21.75
N LYS A 170 20.98 -16.15 22.97
CA LYS A 170 20.83 -14.71 23.22
C LYS A 170 21.91 -13.96 22.44
N LEU A 171 21.54 -13.23 21.39
CA LEU A 171 22.42 -12.29 20.71
C LEU A 171 22.14 -10.87 21.21
N GLY A 172 23.23 -10.24 21.66
CA GLY A 172 23.24 -9.00 22.40
C GLY A 172 22.80 -7.76 21.61
N ASN A 173 22.51 -6.75 22.42
CA ASN A 173 22.10 -5.40 22.06
C ASN A 173 23.01 -4.78 20.99
N ASN A 174 22.39 -4.09 20.02
CA ASN A 174 22.99 -3.31 18.92
C ASN A 174 23.16 -4.01 17.56
N LEU A 175 22.19 -4.85 17.15
CA LEU A 175 22.06 -5.14 15.72
C LEU A 175 21.35 -3.99 15.01
N PHE A 176 22.15 -3.13 14.41
CA PHE A 176 21.80 -2.29 13.26
C PHE A 176 21.22 -3.23 12.18
N PHE A 177 19.90 -3.40 12.17
CA PHE A 177 19.25 -4.26 11.20
C PHE A 177 19.24 -3.50 9.86
N PRO A 178 19.92 -4.00 8.81
CA PRO A 178 19.81 -3.39 7.51
C PRO A 178 18.36 -3.59 7.07
N VAL A 179 17.62 -2.50 7.00
CA VAL A 179 16.28 -2.47 6.40
C VAL A 179 16.49 -2.83 4.94
N PHE A 180 16.36 -4.12 4.61
CA PHE A 180 16.37 -4.62 3.25
C PHE A 180 15.12 -4.06 2.54
N PHE A 181 15.28 -2.87 1.98
CA PHE A 181 14.35 -2.27 1.04
C PHE A 181 14.38 -3.09 -0.25
N LEU A 182 13.59 -4.16 -0.30
CA LEU A 182 13.46 -5.04 -1.47
C LEU A 182 12.48 -4.51 -2.52
N LEU A 183 12.06 -3.26 -2.43
CA LEU A 183 11.34 -2.58 -3.51
C LEU A 183 11.94 -1.19 -3.68
N GLY A 184 12.63 -1.00 -4.81
CA GLY A 184 13.40 0.16 -5.18
C GLY A 184 12.73 1.47 -4.80
N ILE A 185 13.35 2.15 -3.83
CA ILE A 185 13.18 3.59 -3.65
C ILE A 185 13.67 4.22 -4.96
N CYS A 186 12.70 4.79 -5.69
CA CYS A 186 12.92 5.53 -6.92
C CYS A 186 13.84 6.72 -6.61
N ALA A 187 15.11 6.60 -6.97
CA ALA A 187 15.93 7.75 -7.30
C ALA A 187 15.71 8.05 -8.78
N THR A 188 15.58 9.35 -9.08
CA THR A 188 15.38 10.01 -10.40
C THR A 188 14.01 9.92 -11.05
#